data_AF-A0A160HVM7-F1
#
_entry.id   AF-A0A160HVM7-F1
#
_cell.length_a   1.000
_cell.length_b   1.000
_cell.length_c   1.000
_cell.angle_alpha   90.00
_cell.angle_beta   90.00
_cell.angle_gamma   90.00
#
_symmetry.space_group_name_H-M   'P 1'
#
loop_
_entity.id
_entity.type
_entity.pdbx_description
1 polymer ?
#
loop_
_entity_poly.entity_id
_entity_poly.type
_entity_poly.pdbx_seq_one_letter_code
_entity_poly.pdbx_strand_id
1 'polypeptide(L)'
;MTAQSIETAATEATAPQHGSEITVPLNRLKASPKNARKTPHSPATIEAFAASIKAKGVLQPPVVEIERDGEGAPTGNYLVTIGEGRRQGLRLIVRIIL
;
A
#
# COMPACT_ATOMS: atom_id res chain seq x y z
N MET A 1 8.71 -34.03 5.83
CA MET A 1 8.48 -32.59 5.59
C MET A 1 7.93 -32.44 4.18
N THR A 2 6.61 -32.29 4.07
CA THR A 2 5.90 -32.21 2.78
C THR A 2 5.97 -30.76 2.30
N ALA A 3 6.61 -30.54 1.15
CA ALA A 3 6.62 -29.25 0.48
C ALA A 3 5.26 -29.02 -0.20
N GLN A 4 4.60 -27.90 0.10
CA GLN A 4 3.43 -27.45 -0.64
C GLN A 4 3.88 -26.59 -1.82
N SER A 5 3.63 -27.09 -3.03
CA SER A 5 3.75 -26.33 -4.27
C SER A 5 2.68 -25.25 -4.32
N ILE A 6 3.09 -24.00 -4.52
CA ILE A 6 2.19 -22.90 -4.82
C ILE A 6 1.98 -22.83 -6.33
N GLU A 7 0.86 -23.38 -6.78
CA GLU A 7 0.43 -23.30 -8.17
C GLU A 7 -0.12 -21.89 -8.42
N THR A 8 0.56 -21.12 -9.28
CA THR A 8 0.10 -19.78 -9.70
C THR A 8 -0.98 -19.97 -10.76
N ALA A 9 -2.23 -20.11 -10.33
CA ALA A 9 -3.37 -20.00 -11.22
C ALA A 9 -3.52 -18.53 -11.67
N ALA A 10 -3.40 -18.31 -12.98
CA ALA A 10 -3.68 -17.01 -13.59
C ALA A 10 -5.17 -16.70 -13.44
N THR A 11 -5.52 -16.01 -12.37
CA THR A 11 -6.85 -15.43 -12.20
C THR A 11 -6.90 -14.20 -13.09
N GLU A 12 -7.80 -14.18 -14.07
CA GLU A 12 -8.25 -12.93 -14.69
C GLU A 12 -8.75 -12.02 -13.54
N ALA A 13 -7.87 -11.15 -13.07
CA ALA A 13 -8.13 -10.30 -11.93
C ALA A 13 -9.11 -9.22 -12.37
N THR A 14 -10.40 -9.52 -12.20
CA THR A 14 -11.45 -8.50 -12.28
C THR A 14 -11.00 -7.31 -11.42
N ALA A 15 -10.92 -6.13 -12.04
CA ALA A 15 -10.44 -4.94 -11.34
C ALA A 15 -11.27 -4.72 -10.06
N PRO A 16 -10.64 -4.35 -8.94
CA PRO A 16 -11.34 -4.16 -7.69
C PRO A 16 -12.43 -3.10 -7.86
N GLN A 17 -13.60 -3.36 -7.29
CA GLN A 17 -14.72 -2.42 -7.31
C GLN A 17 -14.34 -1.15 -6.55
N HIS A 18 -14.76 0.02 -7.06
CA HIS A 18 -14.50 1.27 -6.37
C HIS A 18 -15.12 1.26 -4.97
N GLY A 19 -14.36 1.69 -3.96
CA GLY A 19 -14.79 1.68 -2.56
C GLY A 19 -14.62 0.34 -1.84
N SER A 20 -14.19 -0.73 -2.52
CA SER A 20 -13.84 -1.99 -1.86
C SER A 20 -12.49 -1.89 -1.14
N GLU A 21 -12.37 -2.60 -0.02
CA GLU A 21 -11.07 -2.82 0.63
C GLU A 21 -10.32 -3.96 -0.05
N ILE A 22 -9.03 -3.73 -0.31
CA ILE A 22 -8.15 -4.71 -0.93
C ILE A 22 -6.85 -4.83 -0.15
N THR A 23 -6.27 -6.03 -0.17
CA THR A 23 -4.92 -6.25 0.36
C THR A 23 -3.90 -5.98 -0.73
N VAL A 24 -3.00 -5.02 -0.50
CA VAL A 24 -1.94 -4.65 -1.45
C VAL A 24 -0.57 -4.97 -0.87
N PRO A 25 0.28 -5.76 -1.55
CA PRO A 25 1.66 -5.95 -1.16
C PRO A 25 2.42 -4.63 -1.06
N LEU A 26 3.20 -4.43 0.00
CA LEU A 26 3.86 -3.14 0.27
C LEU A 26 4.85 -2.70 -0.82
N ASN A 27 5.45 -3.64 -1.56
CA ASN A 27 6.32 -3.36 -2.72
C ASN A 27 5.56 -2.80 -3.93
N ARG A 28 4.23 -3.02 -4.00
CA ARG A 28 3.34 -2.49 -5.05
C ARG A 28 2.62 -1.21 -4.63
N LEU A 29 2.85 -0.73 -3.40
CA LEU A 29 2.20 0.45 -2.83
C LEU A 29 3.08 1.71 -2.92
N LYS A 30 2.78 2.57 -3.89
CA LYS A 30 3.54 3.78 -4.25
C LYS A 30 2.87 5.05 -3.72
N ALA A 31 3.64 6.14 -3.62
CA ALA A 31 3.09 7.47 -3.36
C ALA A 31 2.39 8.00 -4.63
N SER A 32 1.24 8.65 -4.48
CA SER A 32 0.58 9.34 -5.61
C SER A 32 1.00 10.82 -5.67
N PRO A 33 1.24 11.40 -6.86
CA PRO A 33 1.31 12.86 -7.02
C PRO A 33 -0.03 13.55 -6.67
N LYS A 34 -1.14 12.81 -6.75
CA LYS A 34 -2.48 13.29 -6.39
C LYS A 34 -2.78 13.21 -4.89
N ASN A 35 -1.76 13.02 -4.04
CA ASN A 35 -2.02 12.90 -2.60
C ASN A 35 -2.75 14.14 -2.06
N ALA A 36 -3.79 13.96 -1.25
CA ALA A 36 -4.58 15.06 -0.70
C ALA A 36 -3.72 16.01 0.15
N ARG A 37 -2.77 15.47 0.91
CA ARG A 37 -1.80 16.27 1.65
C ARG A 37 -0.59 16.56 0.77
N LYS A 38 -0.29 17.83 0.56
CA LYS A 38 0.90 18.27 -0.21
C LYS A 38 2.12 18.52 0.67
N THR A 39 1.93 18.90 1.93
CA THR A 39 3.03 19.12 2.88
C THR A 39 3.57 17.79 3.42
N PRO A 40 4.89 17.51 3.30
CA PRO A 40 5.50 16.30 3.84
C PRO A 40 5.27 16.12 5.34
N HIS A 41 5.28 14.86 5.79
CA HIS A 41 5.31 14.55 7.21
C HIS A 41 6.73 14.66 7.76
N SER A 42 6.86 15.10 9.02
CA SER A 42 8.14 15.07 9.71
C SER A 42 8.54 13.61 10.04
N PRO A 43 9.84 13.32 10.21
CA PRO A 43 10.31 12.00 10.62
C PRO A 43 9.64 11.49 11.89
N ALA A 44 9.54 12.32 12.94
CA ALA A 44 8.87 11.96 14.20
C ALA A 44 7.39 11.59 14.00
N THR A 45 6.69 12.25 13.06
CA THR A 45 5.30 11.89 12.73
C THR A 45 5.22 10.51 12.06
N ILE A 46 6.18 10.19 11.18
CA ILE A 46 6.26 8.90 10.50
C ILE A 46 6.56 7.78 11.51
N GLU A 47 7.46 8.02 12.47
CA GLU A 47 7.73 7.10 13.57
C GLU A 47 6.50 6.86 14.44
N ALA A 48 5.74 7.91 14.75
CA ALA A 48 4.47 7.78 15.47
C ALA A 48 3.44 6.95 14.70
N PHE A 49 3.36 7.10 13.37
CA PHE A 49 2.52 6.22 12.54
C PHE A 49 3.00 4.76 12.61
N ALA A 50 4.30 4.50 12.48
CA ALA A 50 4.85 3.15 12.58
C ALA A 50 4.58 2.50 13.95
N ALA A 51 4.79 3.25 15.03
CA ALA A 51 4.51 2.80 16.40
C ALA A 51 3.02 2.47 16.60
N SER A 52 2.13 3.35 16.12
CA SER A 52 0.68 3.14 16.19
C SER A 52 0.26 1.89 15.41
N ILE A 53 0.80 1.70 14.19
CA ILE A 53 0.50 0.52 13.36
C ILE A 53 1.02 -0.76 14.01
N LYS A 54 2.20 -0.76 14.63
CA LYS A 54 2.70 -1.93 15.38
C LYS A 54 1.80 -2.27 16.58
N ALA A 55 1.29 -1.26 17.27
CA ALA A 55 0.48 -1.47 18.48
C ALA A 55 -0.99 -1.82 18.19
N LYS A 56 -1.56 -1.31 17.11
CA LYS A 56 -3.01 -1.34 16.85
C LYS A 56 -3.40 -1.90 15.48
N GLY A 57 -2.42 -2.21 14.64
CA GLY A 57 -2.66 -2.44 13.21
C GLY A 57 -3.03 -1.17 12.46
N VAL A 58 -3.39 -1.33 11.18
CA VAL A 58 -3.84 -0.23 10.32
C VAL A 58 -5.33 -0.01 10.57
N LEU A 59 -5.68 0.90 11.49
CA LEU A 59 -7.07 1.19 11.86
C LEU A 59 -7.93 1.75 10.72
N GLN A 60 -7.29 2.47 9.79
CA GLN A 60 -7.91 3.00 8.59
C GLN A 60 -6.95 2.71 7.44
N PRO A 61 -7.36 1.97 6.39
CA PRO A 61 -6.53 1.73 5.21
C PRO A 61 -6.28 3.01 4.40
N PRO A 62 -5.10 3.18 3.78
CA PRO A 62 -4.87 4.29 2.84
C PRO A 62 -5.80 4.15 1.63
N VAL A 63 -6.26 5.28 1.09
CA VAL A 63 -7.06 5.27 -0.15
C VAL A 63 -6.10 5.22 -1.33
N VAL A 64 -6.40 4.34 -2.28
CA VAL A 64 -5.55 4.09 -3.45
C VAL A 64 -6.33 4.19 -4.75
N GLU A 65 -5.61 4.50 -5.82
CA GLU A 65 -6.03 4.25 -7.19
C GLU A 65 -5.11 3.23 -7.85
N ILE A 66 -5.62 2.52 -8.87
CA ILE A 66 -4.80 1.63 -9.70
C ILE A 66 -3.82 2.51 -10.51
N GLU A 67 -2.53 2.20 -10.44
CA GLU A 67 -1.54 2.81 -11.33
C GLU A 67 -1.80 2.31 -12.75
N ARG A 68 -1.90 3.25 -13.69
CA ARG A 68 -2.05 2.96 -15.12
C ARG A 68 -0.85 3.51 -15.89
N ASP A 69 -0.46 2.84 -16.95
CA ASP A 69 0.56 3.29 -17.89
C ASP A 69 0.03 4.38 -18.86
N GLY A 70 0.84 4.74 -19.86
CA GLY A 70 0.49 5.79 -20.84
C GLY A 70 -0.69 5.40 -21.73
N GLU A 71 -0.92 4.11 -21.89
CA GLU A 71 -1.98 3.49 -22.68
C GLU A 71 -3.24 3.24 -21.84
N GLY A 72 -3.18 3.46 -20.52
CA GLY A 72 -4.29 3.29 -19.58
C GLY A 72 -4.44 1.87 -19.02
N ALA A 73 -3.51 0.96 -19.31
CA ALA A 73 -3.51 -0.39 -18.78
C ALA A 73 -2.98 -0.43 -17.33
N PRO A 74 -3.51 -1.31 -16.46
CA PRO A 74 -3.08 -1.40 -15.07
C PRO A 74 -1.66 -1.96 -14.98
N THR A 75 -0.76 -1.28 -14.27
CA THR A 75 0.64 -1.71 -14.11
C THR A 75 0.82 -2.80 -13.05
N GLY A 76 -0.22 -3.05 -12.26
CA GLY A 76 -0.17 -3.91 -11.07
C GLY A 76 0.27 -3.19 -9.79
N ASN A 77 0.62 -1.90 -9.84
CA ASN A 77 0.86 -1.09 -8.64
C ASN A 77 -0.36 -0.25 -8.26
N TYR A 78 -0.31 0.29 -7.05
CA TYR A 78 -1.35 1.16 -6.48
C TYR A 78 -0.73 2.46 -6.00
N LEU A 79 -1.39 3.58 -6.28
CA LEU A 79 -0.96 4.92 -5.90
C LEU A 79 -1.78 5.42 -4.72
N VAL A 80 -1.12 5.76 -3.60
CA VAL A 80 -1.80 6.28 -2.40
C VAL A 80 -2.19 7.74 -2.59
N THR A 81 -3.49 8.00 -2.70
CA THR A 81 -4.09 9.34 -2.83
C THR A 81 -4.44 9.95 -1.47
N ILE A 82 -4.72 9.14 -0.45
CA ILE A 82 -4.96 9.61 0.92
C ILE A 82 -4.29 8.66 1.91
N GLY A 83 -3.63 9.20 2.94
CA GLY A 83 -3.00 8.40 3.99
C GLY A 83 -1.51 8.12 3.75
N GLU A 84 -0.81 9.04 3.11
CA GLU A 84 0.63 8.89 2.82
C GLU A 84 1.50 8.68 4.07
N GLY A 85 1.16 9.32 5.20
CA GLY A 85 1.85 9.06 6.47
C GLY A 85 1.77 7.60 6.93
N ARG A 86 0.61 6.93 6.74
CA ARG A 86 0.44 5.49 7.02
C ARG A 86 1.28 4.64 6.07
N ARG A 87 1.33 5.00 4.78
CA ARG A 87 2.18 4.35 3.76
C ARG A 87 3.67 4.42 4.12
N GLN A 88 4.13 5.53 4.69
CA GLN A 88 5.51 5.70 5.16
C GLN A 88 5.77 4.93 6.46
N GLY A 89 4.84 4.96 7.40
CA GLY A 89 4.92 4.15 8.63
C GLY A 89 5.05 2.66 8.34
N LEU A 90 4.22 2.12 7.44
CA LEU A 90 4.32 0.71 7.00
C LEU A 90 5.69 0.37 6.42
N ARG A 91 6.28 1.27 5.62
CA ARG A 91 7.60 1.07 5.02
C ARG A 91 8.72 1.12 6.05
N LEU A 92 8.59 2.00 7.04
CA LEU A 92 9.54 2.09 8.14
C LEU A 92 9.53 0.81 8.98
N ILE A 93 8.37 0.20 9.20
CA ILE A 93 8.28 -1.09 9.91
C ILE A 93 9.06 -2.19 9.18
N VAL A 94 8.87 -2.33 7.86
CA VAL A 94 9.59 -3.34 7.07
C VAL A 94 11.09 -3.10 7.08
N ARG A 95 11.53 -1.84 6.98
CA ARG A 95 12.95 -1.48 7.01
C ARG A 95 13.64 -1.82 8.34
N ILE A 96 12.92 -1.83 9.45
CA ILE A 96 13.48 -2.13 10.78
C ILE A 96 13.56 -3.65 11.03
N ILE A 97 12.80 -4.46 10.29
CA ILE A 97 12.66 -5.90 10.53
C ILE A 97 13.56 -6.75 9.59
N LEU A 98 14.09 -6.15 8.52
CA LEU A 98 15.06 -6.76 7.59
C LEU A 98 16.46 -6.19 7.80
#